data_AF-A0A847X883-F1
#
_entry.id   AF-A0A847X883-F1
#
_cell.length_a   1.000
_cell.length_b   1.000
_cell.length_c   1.000
_cell.angle_alpha   90.00
_cell.angle_beta   90.00
_cell.angle_gamma   90.00
#
_symmetry.space_group_name_H-M   'P 1'
#
loop_
_entity.id
_entity.type
_entity.pdbx_description
1 polymer ?
#
loop_
_entity_poly.entity_id
_entity_poly.type
_entity_poly.pdbx_seq_one_letter_code
_entity_poly.pdbx_strand_id
1 'polypeptide(L)' 'MKILNMGSLNIDLTYSVHHIVRPGETIESTGLKTLVGGKGLNQSTALARVSNEV' A
#
# COMPACT_ATOMS: atom_id res chain seq x y z
N MET A 1 -3.99 -1.27 25.91
CA MET A 1 -3.88 -2.70 25.52
C MET A 1 -2.75 -2.80 24.50
N LYS A 2 -1.72 -3.61 24.73
CA LYS A 2 -0.61 -3.75 23.75
C LYS A 2 -0.98 -4.78 22.68
N ILE A 3 -0.78 -4.44 21.41
CA ILE A 3 -1.12 -5.29 20.25
C ILE A 3 0.16 -5.57 19.46
N LEU A 4 0.50 -6.86 19.28
CA LEU A 4 1.55 -7.28 18.37
C LEU A 4 0.92 -7.65 17.01
N ASN A 5 1.35 -6.98 15.95
CA ASN A 5 0.96 -7.31 14.59
C ASN A 5 2.18 -7.74 13.78
N MET A 6 2.15 -8.98 13.28
CA MET A 6 3.19 -9.56 12.43
C MET A 6 2.64 -9.78 11.03
N GLY A 7 3.19 -9.08 10.05
CA GLY A 7 2.74 -9.19 8.67
C GLY A 7 3.68 -8.54 7.68
N SER A 8 3.24 -8.46 6.43
CA SER A 8 4.07 -7.93 5.34
C SER A 8 4.31 -6.43 5.44
N LEU A 9 5.49 -6.04 4.96
CA LEU A 9 5.93 -4.68 4.72
C LEU A 9 6.45 -4.61 3.28
N ASN A 10 5.88 -3.70 2.49
CA ASN A 10 6.20 -3.56 1.07
C ASN A 10 6.53 -2.11 0.72
N ILE A 11 7.20 -1.94 -0.41
CA ILE A 11 7.24 -0.68 -1.16
C ILE A 11 6.22 -0.83 -2.30
N ASP A 12 5.16 -0.04 -2.24
CA ASP A 12 4.09 -0.07 -3.24
C ASP A 12 4.36 1.00 -4.30
N LEU A 13 4.63 0.57 -5.54
CA LEU A 13 4.72 1.44 -6.71
C LEU A 13 3.35 1.52 -7.38
N THR A 14 2.66 2.64 -7.20
CA THR A 14 1.31 2.84 -7.76
C THR A 14 1.37 3.74 -8.98
N TYR A 15 1.03 3.17 -10.14
CA TYR A 15 0.92 3.90 -11.40
C TYR A 15 -0.52 4.29 -11.67
N SER A 16 -0.76 5.55 -12.04
CA SER A 16 -2.06 6.01 -12.53
C SER A 16 -2.13 5.83 -14.05
N VAL A 17 -3.19 5.16 -14.51
CA VAL A 17 -3.43 4.81 -15.92
C VAL A 17 -4.89 5.01 -16.26
N HIS A 18 -5.20 5.20 -17.55
CA HIS A 18 -6.57 5.44 -18.01
C HIS A 18 -7.48 4.21 -17.88
N HIS A 19 -6.92 3.01 -17.99
CA HIS A 19 -7.63 1.73 -17.83
C HIS A 19 -6.66 0.62 -17.40
N ILE A 20 -7.20 -0.51 -16.96
CA ILE A 20 -6.40 -1.70 -16.69
C ILE A 20 -5.93 -2.30 -18.00
N VAL A 21 -4.62 -2.48 -18.15
CA VAL A 21 -3.99 -3.02 -19.35
C VAL A 21 -4.54 -4.39 -19.74
N ARG A 22 -4.67 -4.61 -21.05
CA ARG A 22 -4.96 -5.93 -21.62
C ARG A 22 -3.66 -6.71 -21.86
N PRO A 23 -3.72 -8.05 -22.00
CA PRO A 23 -2.54 -8.84 -22.36
C PRO A 23 -1.86 -8.33 -23.64
N GLY A 24 -0.56 -8.05 -23.57
CA GLY A 24 0.24 -7.54 -24.68
C GLY A 24 0.14 -6.02 -24.93
N GLU A 25 -0.73 -5.31 -24.22
CA GLU A 25 -0.84 -3.86 -24.33
C GLU A 25 0.26 -3.15 -23.53
N THR A 26 0.78 -2.05 -24.07
CA THR A 26 1.65 -1.11 -23.34
C THR A 26 0.98 0.26 -23.34
N ILE A 27 0.85 0.89 -22.17
CA ILE A 27 0.25 2.23 -22.02
C ILE A 27 1.18 3.12 -21.19
N GLU A 28 1.08 4.43 -21.42
CA GLU A 28 1.76 5.44 -20.63
C GLU A 28 1.03 5.65 -19.29
N SER A 29 1.79 5.79 -18.20
CA SER A 29 1.24 6.22 -16.92
C SER A 29 1.17 7.74 -16.83
N THR A 30 0.08 8.27 -16.26
CA THR A 30 -0.05 9.71 -15.98
C THR A 30 0.61 10.13 -14.67
N GLY A 31 1.09 9.18 -13.87
CA GLY A 31 1.85 9.44 -12.66
C GLY A 31 2.31 8.18 -11.94
N LEU A 32 3.32 8.36 -11.09
CA LEU A 32 3.88 7.34 -10.19
C LEU A 32 3.86 7.86 -8.76
N LYS A 33 3.40 7.04 -7.83
CA LYS A 33 3.56 7.23 -6.39
C LYS A 33 4.31 6.06 -5.78
N THR A 34 5.37 6.36 -5.04
CA THR A 34 6.09 5.38 -4.22
C THR A 34 5.61 5.52 -2.79
N LEU A 35 4.96 4.49 -2.27
CA LEU A 35 4.34 4.48 -0.95
C LEU A 35 4.88 3.31 -0.13
N VAL A 36 4.82 3.44 1.19
CA VAL A 36 4.97 2.30 2.08
C VAL A 36 3.64 1.56 2.18
N GLY A 37 3.68 0.24 2.09
CA GLY A 37 2.49 -0.59 2.10
C GLY A 37 2.72 -1.96 2.71
N GLY A 38 1.95 -2.93 2.28
CA GLY A 38 1.87 -4.25 2.91
C GLY A 38 0.79 -4.32 3.99
N LYS A 39 0.15 -5.48 4.09
CA LYS A 39 -1.01 -5.65 4.97
C LYS A 39 -0.63 -5.51 6.44
N GLY A 40 0.55 -6.00 6.82
CA GLY A 40 1.09 -5.86 8.17
C GLY A 40 1.26 -4.40 8.54
N LEU A 41 2.00 -3.63 7.74
CA LEU A 41 2.18 -2.19 7.99
C LEU A 41 0.85 -1.43 8.02
N ASN A 42 -0.03 -1.67 7.04
CA ASN A 42 -1.29 -0.95 6.92
C ASN A 42 -2.19 -1.18 8.15
N GLN A 43 -2.26 -2.42 8.64
CA GLN A 43 -3.01 -2.74 9.88
C GLN A 43 -2.36 -2.12 11.11
N SER A 44 -1.03 -2.21 11.26
CA SER A 44 -0.32 -1.59 12.40
C SER A 44 -0.51 -0.08 12.43
N THR A 45 -0.44 0.58 11.28
CA THR A 45 -0.63 2.03 11.16
C THR A 45 -2.07 2.44 11.46
N ALA A 46 -3.05 1.65 11.00
CA ALA A 46 -4.45 1.89 11.30
C ALA A 46 -4.73 1.79 12.80
N LEU A 47 -4.19 0.76 13.47
CA LEU A 47 -4.28 0.60 14.93
C LEU A 47 -3.66 1.81 15.64
N ALA A 48 -2.43 2.19 15.30
CA ALA A 48 -1.74 3.32 15.93
C ALA A 48 -2.53 4.62 15.85
N ARG A 49 -3.22 4.87 14.73
CA ARG A 49 -4.02 6.09 14.51
C ARG A 49 -5.30 6.14 15.35
N VAL A 50 -5.91 5.00 15.68
CA VAL A 50 -7.18 4.98 16.43
C VAL A 50 -6.97 4.83 17.94
N SER A 51 -5.89 4.20 18.37
CA SER A 51 -5.66 3.88 19.79
C SER A 51 -4.62 4.76 20.48
N ASN A 52 -3.79 5.53 19.74
CA ASN A 52 -2.52 6.08 20.25
C ASN A 52 -1.61 5.03 20.92
N GLU A 53 -1.89 3.75 20.71
CA GLU A 53 -1.19 2.62 21.32
C GLU A 53 -0.89 1.57 20.24
N VAL A 54 0.36 1.53 19.81
CA VAL A 54 0.99 0.41 19.12
C VAL A 54 2.35 0.17 19.76
#